data_AF-A0A0D2XR37-F1
#
_entry.id   AF-A0A0D2XR37-F1
#
_cell.length_a   1.000
_cell.length_b   1.000
_cell.length_c   1.000
_cell.angle_alpha   90.00
_cell.angle_beta   90.00
_cell.angle_gamma   90.00
#
_symmetry.space_group_name_H-M   'P 1'
#
loop_
_entity.id
_entity.type
_entity.pdbx_description
1 polymer ?
#
loop_
_entity_poly.entity_id
_entity_poly.type
_entity_poly.pdbx_seq_one_letter_code
_entity_poly.pdbx_strand_id
1 'polypeptide(L)'
;MTDVFHPEVFEQKLRRLADGFQKRFGELLEYDIEAELARFDEYRQTLSKYVVDGVAFMRSVQESNMKIVIEGANVRFSSYD
;
A
#
# COMPACT_ATOMS: atom_id res chain seq x y z
N MET A 1 1.51 -4.13 0.09
CA MET A 1 0.15 -4.69 0.32
C MET A 1 0.20 -6.04 1.02
N THR A 2 0.96 -7.03 0.53
CA THR A 2 1.01 -8.39 1.13
C THR A 2 1.32 -8.42 2.63
N ASP A 3 2.25 -7.59 3.09
CA ASP A 3 2.61 -7.51 4.51
C ASP A 3 1.41 -7.15 5.40
N VAL A 4 0.44 -6.36 4.92
CA VAL A 4 -0.75 -5.96 5.70
C VAL A 4 -1.49 -7.18 6.25
N PHE A 5 -1.54 -8.29 5.50
CA PHE A 5 -2.22 -9.52 5.92
C PHE A 5 -1.39 -10.43 6.83
N HIS A 6 -0.20 -9.99 7.24
CA HIS A 6 0.68 -10.66 8.20
C HIS A 6 0.88 -9.76 9.43
N PRO A 7 -0.04 -9.76 10.40
CA PRO A 7 -0.11 -8.72 11.44
C PRO A 7 1.20 -8.47 12.20
N GLU A 8 1.88 -9.53 12.63
CA GLU A 8 3.13 -9.42 13.40
C GLU A 8 4.26 -8.74 12.59
N VAL A 9 4.43 -9.17 11.33
CA VAL A 9 5.47 -8.61 10.43
C VAL A 9 5.11 -7.17 10.05
N PHE A 10 3.83 -6.90 9.81
CA PHE A 10 3.34 -5.57 9.50
C PHE A 10 3.59 -4.60 10.65
N GLU A 11 3.18 -4.97 11.86
CA GLU A 11 3.34 -4.15 13.05
C GLU A 11 4.81 -3.85 13.32
N GLN A 12 5.68 -4.86 13.25
CA GLN A 12 7.12 -4.67 13.43
C GLN A 12 7.68 -3.64 12.42
N LYS A 13 7.27 -3.74 11.15
CA LYS A 13 7.69 -2.80 10.10
C LYS A 13 7.11 -1.40 10.32
N LEU A 14 5.85 -1.29 10.73
CA LEU A 14 5.16 -0.03 10.97
C LEU A 14 5.77 0.71 12.17
N ARG A 15 6.05 0.01 13.27
CA ARG A 15 6.75 0.57 14.44
C ARG A 15 8.13 1.08 14.08
N ARG A 16 8.88 0.33 13.26
CA ARG A 16 10.19 0.78 12.78
C ARG A 16 10.10 2.02 11.89
N LEU A 17 9.08 2.11 11.04
CA LEU A 17 8.85 3.32 10.23
C LEU A 17 8.50 4.51 11.13
N ALA A 18 7.55 4.35 12.05
CA ALA A 18 7.13 5.39 12.97
C ALA A 18 8.32 5.95 13.78
N ASP A 19 9.18 5.08 14.34
CA ASP A 19 10.41 5.50 15.03
C ASP A 19 11.37 6.28 14.11
N GLY A 20 11.55 5.82 12.86
CA GLY A 20 12.36 6.53 11.87
C GLY A 20 11.82 7.91 11.53
N PHE A 21 10.51 8.04 11.33
CA PHE A 21 9.86 9.32 11.05
C PHE A 21 9.89 10.24 12.28
N GLN A 22 9.66 9.71 13.48
CA GLN A 22 9.75 10.48 14.73
C GLN A 22 11.15 11.05 14.93
N LYS A 23 12.21 10.28 14.65
CA LYS A 23 13.60 10.78 14.71
C LYS A 23 13.87 11.89 13.71
N ARG A 24 13.23 11.85 12.53
CA ARG A 24 13.46 12.84 11.46
C ARG A 24 12.73 14.16 11.72
N PHE A 25 11.51 14.07 12.21
CA PHE A 25 10.56 15.20 12.29
C PHE A 25 10.32 15.67 13.73
N GLY A 26 10.72 14.89 14.73
CA GLY A 26 10.57 15.24 16.14
C GLY A 26 9.11 15.52 16.50
N GLU A 27 8.90 16.57 17.26
CA GLU A 27 7.57 16.99 17.74
C GLU A 27 6.62 17.45 16.62
N LEU A 28 7.11 17.71 15.40
CA LEU A 28 6.26 18.04 14.26
C LEU A 28 5.42 16.85 13.77
N LEU A 29 5.79 15.64 14.16
CA LEU A 29 5.07 14.42 13.81
C LEU A 29 4.17 14.00 14.97
N GLU A 30 2.87 14.23 14.80
CA GLU A 30 1.83 13.63 15.64
C GLU A 30 1.36 12.33 14.97
N TYR A 31 1.72 11.19 15.56
CA TYR A 31 1.44 9.87 14.97
C TYR A 31 1.06 8.86 16.04
N ASP A 32 -0.21 8.45 16.05
CA ASP A 32 -0.75 7.42 16.94
C ASP A 32 -0.68 6.05 16.26
N ILE A 33 0.35 5.29 16.62
CA ILE A 33 0.57 3.97 16.05
C ILE A 33 -0.48 2.93 16.47
N GLU A 34 -1.04 3.04 17.67
CA GLU A 34 -2.04 2.07 18.15
C GLU A 34 -3.37 2.28 17.43
N ALA A 35 -3.77 3.54 17.24
CA ALA A 35 -4.92 3.88 16.41
C ALA A 35 -4.74 3.43 14.96
N GLU A 36 -3.53 3.53 14.41
CA GLU A 36 -3.25 3.04 13.05
C GLU A 36 -3.32 1.51 12.94
N LEU A 37 -2.73 0.78 13.90
CA LEU A 37 -2.81 -0.68 13.93
C LEU A 37 -4.26 -1.16 14.00
N ALA A 38 -5.09 -0.51 14.84
CA ALA A 38 -6.52 -0.80 14.93
C ALA A 38 -7.27 -0.57 13.61
N ARG A 39 -6.96 0.51 12.87
CA ARG A 39 -7.51 0.73 11.53
C ARG A 39 -7.10 -0.38 10.55
N PHE A 40 -5.87 -0.87 10.64
CA PHE A 40 -5.42 -1.95 9.78
C PHE A 40 -6.08 -3.29 10.09
N ASP A 41 -6.56 -3.52 11.32
CA ASP A 41 -7.39 -4.69 11.62
C ASP A 41 -8.71 -4.69 10.85
N GLU A 42 -9.37 -3.54 10.74
CA GLU A 42 -10.57 -3.38 9.92
C GLU A 42 -10.25 -3.48 8.42
N TYR A 43 -9.14 -2.88 7.98
CA TYR A 43 -8.73 -2.93 6.57
C TYR A 43 -8.40 -4.34 6.10
N ARG A 44 -7.79 -5.18 6.95
CA ARG A 44 -7.55 -6.59 6.62
C ARG A 44 -8.85 -7.29 6.27
N GLN A 45 -9.91 -7.07 7.04
CA GLN A 45 -11.20 -7.70 6.79
C GLN A 45 -11.84 -7.16 5.51
N THR A 46 -11.91 -5.84 5.38
CA THR A 46 -12.62 -5.17 4.28
C THR A 46 -11.91 -5.30 2.93
N LEU A 47 -10.58 -5.30 2.92
CA LEU A 47 -9.76 -5.37 1.70
C LEU A 47 -9.48 -6.80 1.24
N SER A 48 -9.56 -7.80 2.12
CA SER A 48 -9.19 -9.20 1.80
C SER A 48 -9.77 -9.71 0.47
N LYS A 49 -11.04 -9.42 0.20
CA LYS A 49 -11.75 -9.87 -1.00
C LYS A 49 -11.33 -9.19 -2.32
N TYR A 50 -10.56 -8.10 -2.24
CA TYR A 50 -10.12 -7.33 -3.41
C TYR A 50 -8.64 -7.55 -3.74
N VAL A 51 -7.89 -8.22 -2.86
CA VAL A 51 -6.45 -8.42 -3.03
C VAL A 51 -6.20 -9.76 -3.71
N VAL A 52 -5.48 -9.71 -4.83
CA VAL A 52 -5.08 -10.87 -5.63
C VAL A 52 -3.59 -10.80 -5.96
N ASP A 53 -3.00 -11.91 -6.40
CA ASP A 53 -1.72 -11.87 -7.11
C ASP A 53 -1.93 -11.14 -8.45
N GLY A 54 -1.53 -9.87 -8.50
CA GLY A 54 -1.72 -9.03 -9.67
C GLY A 54 -0.99 -9.53 -10.92
N VAL A 55 0.15 -10.20 -10.76
CA VAL A 55 0.93 -10.73 -11.91
C VAL A 55 0.22 -11.94 -12.51
N ALA A 56 -0.19 -12.89 -11.66
CA ALA A 56 -0.92 -14.06 -12.11
C ALA A 56 -2.29 -13.68 -12.70
N PHE A 57 -3.01 -12.77 -12.03
CA PHE A 57 -4.29 -12.24 -12.51
C PHE A 57 -4.14 -11.61 -13.89
N MET A 58 -3.22 -10.66 -14.07
CA MET A 58 -3.06 -9.99 -15.36
C MET A 58 -2.63 -10.92 -16.49
N ARG A 59 -1.79 -11.93 -16.20
CA ARG A 59 -1.45 -12.97 -17.18
C ARG A 59 -2.70 -13.71 -17.66
N SER A 60 -3.56 -14.16 -16.74
CA SER A 60 -4.78 -14.88 -17.12
C SER A 60 -5.74 -14.03 -17.96
N VAL A 61 -5.87 -12.73 -17.64
CA VAL A 61 -6.69 -11.78 -18.40
C VAL A 61 -6.13 -11.59 -19.82
N GLN A 62 -4.81 -11.47 -19.97
CA GLN A 62 -4.16 -11.37 -21.28
C GLN A 62 -4.32 -12.65 -22.11
N GLU A 63 -4.13 -13.83 -21.52
CA GLU A 63 -4.33 -15.14 -22.17
C GLU A 63 -5.78 -15.35 -22.62
N SER A 64 -6.75 -14.80 -21.88
CA SER A 64 -8.17 -14.82 -22.25
C SER A 64 -8.57 -13.80 -23.32
N ASN A 65 -7.63 -13.01 -23.84
CA ASN A 65 -7.84 -11.99 -24.88
C ASN A 65 -8.91 -10.93 -24.50
N MET A 66 -9.00 -10.59 -23.21
CA MET A 66 -9.86 -9.50 -22.74
C MET A 66 -9.28 -8.13 -23.13
N LYS A 67 -10.16 -7.18 -23.45
CA LYS A 67 -9.75 -5.78 -23.69
C LYS A 67 -9.44 -5.11 -22.35
N ILE A 68 -8.22 -4.59 -22.20
CA ILE A 68 -7.74 -3.96 -20.97
C ILE A 68 -7.56 -2.45 -21.23
N VAL A 69 -8.11 -1.61 -20.35
CA VAL A 69 -7.87 -0.17 -20.31
C VAL A 69 -6.89 0.13 -19.17
N ILE A 70 -5.83 0.88 -19.45
CA ILE A 70 -4.85 1.32 -18.46
C ILE A 70 -4.98 2.84 -18.30
N GLU A 71 -5.49 3.26 -17.14
CA GLU A 71 -5.64 4.67 -16.79
C GLU A 71 -4.30 5.19 -16.22
N GLY A 72 -3.54 5.91 -17.03
CA GLY A 72 -2.29 6.53 -16.60
C GLY A 72 -2.54 7.61 -15.54
N ALA A 73 -1.73 7.61 -14.48
CA ALA A 73 -1.71 8.67 -13.47
C ALA A 73 -0.66 9.74 -13.81
N ASN A 74 -0.96 10.99 -13.47
CA ASN A 74 -0.13 12.17 -13.73
C ASN A 74 0.10 12.42 -15.24
N VAL A 75 0.86 13.47 -15.55
CA VAL A 75 1.28 13.78 -16.92
C VAL A 75 2.76 14.16 -16.91
N ARG A 76 3.48 13.77 -17.97
CA ARG A 76 4.83 14.26 -18.20
C ARG A 76 4.75 15.63 -18.85
N PHE A 77 5.31 16.65 -18.21
CA PHE A 77 5.63 17.92 -18.86
C PHE A 77 7.05 17.83 -19.42
N SER A 78 7.25 18.23 -20.68
CA SER A 78 8.59 18.32 -21.26
C SER A 78 9.31 19.53 -20.65
N SER A 79 10.45 19.31 -20.00
CA SER A 79 11.37 20.39 -19.65
C SER A 79 12.38 20.57 -20.79
N TYR A 80 12.11 21.53 -21.67
CA TYR A 80 13.08 22.15 -22.58
C TYR A 80 12.68 23.62 -22.80
N ASP A 81 13.55 24.51 -22.36
CA ASP A 81 14.01 25.71 -23.07
C ASP A 81 15.54 25.67 -23.03
#